data_AF-A8UU03-F1
#
_entry.id   AF-A8UU03-F1
#
_cell.length_a   1.000
_cell.length_b   1.000
_cell.length_c   1.000
_cell.angle_alpha   90.00
_cell.angle_beta   90.00
_cell.angle_gamma   90.00
#
_symmetry.space_group_name_H-M   'P 1'
#
loop_
_entity.id
_entity.type
_entity.pdbx_description
1 polymer ?
#
loop_
_entity_poly.entity_id
_entity_poly.type
_entity_poly.pdbx_seq_one_letter_code
_entity_poly.pdbx_strand_id
1 'polypeptide(L)'
;MTKGQRLALGLASLIPLLYLLVVVLTPLRVVFTSDPASPDAPDWFLYFTAFHFFMYLYTGLLFAFYVIHLLGNRELSKERKALWAFAFLFFSVLSMPLYWYLHIWRSES
;
A
#
# COMPACT_ATOMS: atom_id res chain seq x y z
N MET A 1 0.37 -16.99 11.68
CA MET A 1 -0.04 -15.64 12.17
C MET A 1 -1.27 -15.84 13.06
N THR A 2 -1.38 -15.12 14.17
CA THR A 2 -2.62 -15.13 14.97
C THR A 2 -3.73 -14.36 14.24
N LYS A 3 -5.00 -14.60 14.61
CA LYS A 3 -6.15 -13.87 14.05
C LYS A 3 -6.01 -12.35 14.18
N GLY A 4 -5.49 -11.87 15.31
CA GLY A 4 -5.21 -10.46 15.55
C GLY A 4 -4.14 -9.90 14.61
N GLN A 5 -3.04 -10.62 14.38
CA GLN A 5 -2.00 -10.22 13.44
C GLN A 5 -2.52 -10.13 12.00
N ARG A 6 -3.38 -11.06 11.59
CA ARG A 6 -4.01 -11.02 10.27
C ARG A 6 -4.92 -9.81 10.13
N LEU A 7 -5.75 -9.53 11.13
CA LEU A 7 -6.62 -8.36 11.13
C LEU A 7 -5.80 -7.05 11.06
N ALA A 8 -4.75 -6.95 11.87
CA ALA A 8 -3.85 -5.79 11.87
C ALA A 8 -3.19 -5.57 10.50
N LEU A 9 -2.70 -6.64 9.86
CA LEU A 9 -2.15 -6.56 8.50
C LEU A 9 -3.19 -6.10 7.47
N GLY A 10 -4.43 -6.59 7.58
CA GLY A 10 -5.53 -6.17 6.70
C GLY A 10 -5.82 -4.69 6.83
N LEU A 11 -5.97 -4.20 8.07
CA LEU A 11 -6.16 -2.78 8.35
C LEU A 11 -4.99 -1.94 7.84
N ALA A 12 -3.75 -2.37 8.10
CA ALA A 12 -2.54 -1.75 7.58
C ALA A 12 -2.57 -1.64 6.04
N SER A 13 -3.02 -2.69 5.36
CA SER A 13 -3.06 -2.74 3.88
C SER A 13 -4.16 -1.87 3.28
N LEU A 14 -5.15 -1.44 4.07
CA LEU A 14 -6.17 -0.48 3.65
C LEU A 14 -5.67 0.97 3.76
N ILE A 15 -4.63 1.26 4.57
CA ILE A 15 -4.12 2.62 4.75
C ILE A 15 -3.63 3.24 3.43
N PRO A 16 -2.80 2.56 2.60
CA PRO A 16 -2.36 3.11 1.32
C PRO A 16 -3.52 3.33 0.34
N LEU A 17 -4.56 2.50 0.43
CA LEU A 17 -5.76 2.64 -0.41
C LEU A 17 -6.57 3.88 -0.03
N LEU A 18 -6.81 4.08 1.27
CA LEU A 18 -7.46 5.29 1.77
C LEU A 18 -6.62 6.54 1.46
N TYR A 19 -5.31 6.45 1.61
CA TYR A 19 -4.39 7.53 1.29
C TYR A 19 -4.42 7.90 -0.20
N LEU A 20 -4.44 6.90 -1.09
CA LEU A 20 -4.57 7.13 -2.53
C LEU A 20 -5.85 7.90 -2.85
N LEU A 21 -6.98 7.55 -2.24
CA LEU A 21 -8.24 8.31 -2.42
C LEU A 21 -8.09 9.75 -1.95
N VAL A 22 -7.48 10.00 -0.79
CA VAL A 22 -7.23 11.36 -0.30
C VAL A 22 -6.34 12.13 -1.27
N VAL A 23 -5.24 11.57 -1.75
CA VAL A 23 -4.32 12.26 -2.67
C VAL A 23 -4.95 12.53 -4.03
N VAL A 24 -5.69 11.56 -4.58
CA VAL A 24 -6.37 11.72 -5.88
C VAL A 24 -7.49 12.77 -5.79
N LEU A 25 -8.22 12.82 -4.67
CA LEU A 25 -9.35 13.73 -4.49
C LEU A 25 -8.95 15.14 -3.97
N THR A 26 -7.83 15.30 -3.26
CA THR A 26 -7.59 16.52 -2.44
C THR A 26 -6.54 17.49 -3.02
N PRO A 27 -5.30 17.12 -3.44
CA PRO A 27 -4.41 18.13 -4.04
C PRO A 27 -3.65 17.64 -5.29
N LEU A 28 -4.28 16.91 -6.21
CA LEU A 28 -3.65 16.65 -7.52
C LEU A 28 -3.37 17.94 -8.31
N ARG A 29 -4.01 19.07 -7.95
CA ARG A 29 -3.67 20.39 -8.51
C ARG A 29 -2.54 21.09 -7.77
N VAL A 30 -2.56 21.10 -6.43
CA VAL A 30 -1.59 21.86 -5.61
C VAL A 30 -0.20 21.21 -5.58
N VAL A 31 -0.13 19.87 -5.56
CA VAL A 31 1.14 19.12 -5.50
C VAL A 31 2.00 19.34 -6.75
N PHE A 32 1.40 19.57 -7.92
CA PHE A 32 2.11 19.73 -9.19
C PHE A 32 2.38 21.19 -9.57
N THR A 33 1.90 22.17 -8.79
CA THR A 33 2.01 23.61 -9.12
C THR A 33 2.76 24.43 -8.07
N SER A 34 3.09 23.87 -6.91
CA SER A 34 3.67 24.61 -5.78
C SER A 34 5.04 24.03 -5.40
N ASP A 35 6.06 24.88 -5.38
CA ASP A 35 7.38 24.54 -4.81
C ASP A 35 7.25 24.48 -3.27
N PRO A 36 7.58 23.33 -2.62
CA PRO A 36 7.50 23.21 -1.16
C PRO A 36 8.42 24.15 -0.39
N ALA A 37 9.45 24.69 -1.03
CA ALA A 37 10.37 25.66 -0.46
C ALA A 37 9.97 27.12 -0.79
N SER A 38 8.87 27.33 -1.51
CA SER A 38 8.38 28.69 -1.81
C SER A 38 7.94 29.40 -0.53
N PRO A 39 8.27 30.69 -0.35
CA PRO A 39 7.72 31.51 0.73
C PRO A 39 6.19 31.59 0.74
N ASP A 40 5.55 31.35 -0.41
CA ASP A 40 4.09 31.38 -0.58
C ASP A 40 3.42 30.02 -0.32
N ALA A 41 4.20 28.99 0.01
CA ALA A 41 3.66 27.66 0.29
C ALA A 41 2.91 27.67 1.65
N PRO A 42 1.69 27.12 1.72
CA PRO A 42 1.00 26.97 3.00
C PRO A 42 1.78 26.05 3.95
N ASP A 43 1.82 26.37 5.24
CA ASP A 43 2.54 25.56 6.26
C ASP A 43 2.15 24.07 6.23
N TRP A 44 0.88 23.76 5.94
CA TRP A 44 0.40 22.37 5.86
C TRP A 44 1.08 21.57 4.74
N PHE A 45 1.62 22.22 3.72
CA PHE A 45 2.21 21.57 2.54
C PHE A 45 3.52 20.84 2.87
N LEU A 46 4.32 21.38 3.79
CA LEU A 46 5.53 20.69 4.27
C LEU A 46 5.16 19.40 5.01
N TYR A 47 4.17 19.45 5.90
CA TYR A 47 3.69 18.27 6.63
C TYR A 47 3.07 17.23 5.71
N PHE A 48 2.27 17.68 4.73
CA PHE A 48 1.73 16.80 3.70
C PHE A 48 2.85 16.12 2.91
N THR A 49 3.85 16.87 2.46
CA THR A 49 4.98 16.35 1.69
C THR A 49 5.77 15.32 2.49
N ALA A 50 6.12 15.62 3.73
CA ALA A 50 6.80 14.68 4.63
C ALA A 50 5.97 13.39 4.84
N PHE A 51 4.67 13.54 5.08
CA PHE A 51 3.76 12.39 5.21
C PHE A 51 3.63 11.58 3.91
N HIS A 52 3.62 12.23 2.75
CA HIS A 52 3.61 11.57 1.44
C HIS A 52 4.86 10.71 1.22
N PHE A 53 6.04 11.22 1.59
CA PHE A 53 7.28 10.44 1.56
C PHE A 53 7.25 9.26 2.53
N PHE A 54 6.74 9.48 3.74
CA PHE A 54 6.53 8.38 4.70
C PHE A 54 5.62 7.29 4.12
N MET A 55 4.56 7.65 3.40
CA MET A 55 3.65 6.70 2.78
C MET A 55 4.32 5.82 1.73
N TYR A 56 5.35 6.30 1.01
CA TYR A 56 6.14 5.45 0.12
C TYR A 56 6.97 4.41 0.88
N LEU A 57 7.64 4.82 1.97
CA LEU A 57 8.40 3.89 2.80
C LEU A 57 7.48 2.82 3.41
N TYR A 58 6.34 3.25 3.96
CA TYR A 58 5.31 2.38 4.53
C TYR A 58 4.80 1.37 3.49
N THR A 59 4.43 1.83 2.30
CA THR A 59 3.94 0.97 1.22
C THR A 59 5.04 0.04 0.70
N GLY A 60 6.29 0.48 0.67
CA GLY A 60 7.45 -0.35 0.32
C GLY A 60 7.67 -1.50 1.29
N LEU A 61 7.52 -1.25 2.60
CA LEU A 61 7.60 -2.30 3.62
C LEU A 61 6.46 -3.30 3.51
N LEU A 62 5.22 -2.83 3.28
CA LEU A 62 4.09 -3.72 2.99
C LEU A 62 4.34 -4.55 1.74
N PHE A 63 4.80 -3.93 0.66
CA PHE A 63 5.14 -4.63 -0.59
C PHE A 63 6.16 -5.74 -0.35
N ALA A 64 7.26 -5.45 0.34
CA ALA A 64 8.28 -6.44 0.69
C ALA A 64 7.68 -7.62 1.48
N PHE A 65 6.84 -7.32 2.49
CA PHE A 65 6.13 -8.34 3.25
C PHE A 65 5.27 -9.24 2.35
N TYR A 66 4.45 -8.65 1.49
CA TYR A 66 3.55 -9.40 0.60
C TYR A 66 4.31 -10.24 -0.43
N VAL A 67 5.42 -9.74 -0.97
CA VAL A 67 6.29 -10.50 -1.87
C VAL A 67 6.90 -11.69 -1.15
N ILE A 68 7.44 -11.50 0.06
CA ILE A 68 8.01 -12.60 0.87
C ILE A 68 6.93 -13.65 1.16
N HIS A 69 5.73 -13.21 1.57
CA HIS A 69 4.61 -14.11 1.83
C HIS A 69 4.17 -14.86 0.55
N LEU A 70 4.15 -14.19 -0.60
CA LEU A 70 3.78 -14.79 -1.88
C LEU A 70 4.76 -15.90 -2.30
N LEU A 71 6.06 -15.63 -2.18
CA LEU A 71 7.09 -16.60 -2.53
C LEU A 71 7.01 -17.83 -1.61
N GLY A 72 6.76 -17.62 -0.31
CA GLY A 72 6.60 -18.67 0.69
C GLY A 72 5.28 -19.45 0.62
N ASN A 73 4.24 -18.94 -0.06
CA ASN A 73 2.93 -19.58 -0.10
C ASN A 73 2.97 -20.88 -0.92
N ARG A 74 2.82 -22.05 -0.29
CA ARG A 74 2.88 -23.35 -0.97
C ARG A 74 1.58 -23.75 -1.68
N GLU A 75 0.47 -23.09 -1.39
CA GLU A 75 -0.85 -23.38 -1.97
C GLU A 75 -0.99 -22.83 -3.40
N LEU A 76 -0.13 -21.88 -3.78
CA LEU A 76 -0.16 -21.25 -5.09
C LEU A 76 0.83 -21.91 -6.04
N SER A 77 0.35 -22.29 -7.23
CA SER A 77 1.22 -22.69 -8.34
C SER A 77 2.16 -21.54 -8.76
N LYS A 78 3.23 -21.89 -9.49
CA LYS A 78 4.21 -20.92 -9.98
C LYS A 78 3.57 -19.85 -10.87
N GLU A 79 2.62 -20.23 -11.71
CA GLU A 79 1.89 -19.34 -12.62
C GLU A 79 1.03 -18.35 -11.84
N ARG A 80 0.31 -18.84 -10.81
CA ARG A 80 -0.49 -17.97 -9.93
C ARG A 80 0.39 -17.01 -9.13
N LYS A 81 1.56 -17.45 -8.67
CA LYS A 81 2.53 -16.57 -8.02
C LYS A 81 3.03 -15.48 -8.96
N ALA A 82 3.33 -15.82 -10.21
CA ALA A 82 3.73 -14.83 -11.20
C ALA A 82 2.64 -13.77 -11.39
N LEU A 83 1.38 -14.18 -11.58
CA LEU A 83 0.25 -13.25 -11.71
C LEU A 83 0.12 -12.30 -10.51
N TRP A 84 0.28 -12.81 -9.29
CA TRP A 84 0.27 -11.97 -8.09
C TRP A 84 1.47 -11.04 -7.99
N ALA A 85 2.66 -11.48 -8.39
CA ALA A 85 3.83 -10.60 -8.45
C ALA A 85 3.63 -9.45 -9.44
N PHE A 86 3.05 -9.74 -10.62
CA PHE A 86 2.61 -8.72 -11.57
C PHE A 86 1.56 -7.80 -10.95
N ALA A 87 0.54 -8.35 -10.28
CA ALA A 87 -0.49 -7.56 -9.62
C ALA A 87 0.05 -6.66 -8.51
N PHE A 88 1.04 -7.13 -7.73
CA PHE A 88 1.72 -6.31 -6.74
C PHE A 88 2.52 -5.19 -7.41
N LEU A 89 3.24 -5.46 -8.50
CA LEU A 89 4.08 -4.46 -9.14
C LEU A 89 3.26 -3.31 -9.77
N PHE A 90 2.18 -3.65 -10.48
CA PHE A 90 1.39 -2.67 -11.24
C PHE A 90 0.17 -2.13 -10.48
N PHE A 91 -0.36 -2.90 -9.54
CA PHE A 91 -1.59 -2.57 -8.82
C PHE A 91 -1.43 -2.69 -7.30
N SER A 92 -0.21 -2.49 -6.79
CA SER A 92 0.22 -2.64 -5.39
C SER A 92 -0.86 -2.31 -4.36
N VAL A 93 -1.37 -1.08 -4.40
CA VAL A 93 -2.33 -0.54 -3.43
C VAL A 93 -3.67 -1.30 -3.42
N LEU A 94 -4.07 -1.86 -4.57
CA LEU A 94 -5.32 -2.63 -4.71
C LEU A 94 -5.09 -4.13 -4.48
N SER A 95 -3.97 -4.66 -4.98
CA SER A 95 -3.67 -6.08 -4.97
C SER A 95 -3.25 -6.59 -3.59
N MET A 96 -2.60 -5.78 -2.75
CA MET A 96 -2.26 -6.16 -1.38
C MET A 96 -3.48 -6.48 -0.49
N PRO A 97 -4.49 -5.59 -0.32
CA PRO A 97 -5.67 -5.92 0.49
C PRO A 97 -6.47 -7.07 -0.12
N LEU A 98 -6.51 -7.20 -1.45
CA LEU A 98 -7.17 -8.34 -2.10
C LEU A 98 -6.43 -9.66 -1.82
N TYR A 99 -5.10 -9.67 -1.95
CA TYR A 99 -4.27 -10.83 -1.65
C TYR A 99 -4.40 -11.24 -0.19
N TRP A 100 -4.37 -10.27 0.72
CA TRP A 100 -4.60 -10.51 2.14
C TRP A 100 -5.91 -11.24 2.39
N TYR A 101 -7.00 -10.74 1.82
CA TYR A 101 -8.31 -11.34 2.03
C TYR A 101 -8.37 -12.78 1.52
N LEU A 102 -7.82 -13.02 0.32
CA LEU A 102 -7.90 -14.32 -0.35
C LEU A 102 -6.94 -15.37 0.24
N HIS A 103 -5.71 -14.98 0.58
CA HIS A 103 -4.63 -15.93 0.87
C HIS A 103 -4.10 -15.86 2.31
N ILE A 104 -4.47 -14.84 3.08
CA ILE A 104 -4.03 -14.69 4.48
C ILE A 104 -5.22 -14.82 5.43
N TRP A 105 -6.32 -14.11 5.16
CA TRP A 105 -7.51 -14.13 6.00
C TRP A 105 -8.32 -15.42 5.82
N ARG A 106 -8.61 -15.81 4.57
CA ARG A 106 -9.43 -16.99 4.24
C ARG A 106 -8.72 -18.34 4.27
N SER A 107 -7.39 -18.36 4.32
CA SER A 107 -6.59 -19.61 4.35
C SER A 107 -6.81 -20.45 5.64
N GLU A 108 -7.50 -19.91 6.67
CA GLU A 108 -7.93 -20.65 7.86
C GLU A 108 -9.46 -20.73 8.05
N SER A 109 -10.20 -21.14 7.02
CA SER A 109 -11.56 -21.71 7.20
C SER A 109 -11.56 -23.20 6.86
#